data_AF-A0A7K5WB44-F1
#
_entry.id   AF-A0A7K5WB44-F1
#
_cell.length_a   1.000
_cell.length_b   1.000
_cell.length_c   1.000
_cell.angle_alpha   90.00
_cell.angle_beta   90.00
_cell.angle_gamma   90.00
#
_symmetry.space_group_name_H-M   'P 1'
#
loop_
_entity.id
_entity.type
_entity.pdbx_description
1 polymer ?
#
loop_
_entity_poly.entity_id
_entity_poly.type
_entity_poly.pdbx_seq_one_letter_code
_entity_poly.pdbx_strand_id
1 'polypeptide(L)'
;PPPLAPSPAMLTSRGPALCTALRRAAPGGLAAFHSSVRRCRGARVAVVLSGCGVYDGTEIHEASAVLVHLSRGGAEVQMYAPDVPQMHVIDHSKGQPAETESRNVLVESARIARGKIASLAKLTTADHDAVIFPGGFGAAKNLSTFAVDGKDCKVNREVERVLKDFHKAGKPIGLCCISPVLAAKVLSGAEVTVGHEEEEGGKWPYAGTAGAIKELGAKHLLFSLIPFHEAHVDAKNKVVTTPAFMCETALHHIFDGIGAMVKNVLKLTGK
;
A
#
# COMPACT_ATOMS: atom_id res chain seq x y z
N PRO A 1 -25.71 23.44 26.52
CA PRO A 1 -24.86 24.65 26.41
C PRO A 1 -23.78 24.45 25.33
N PRO A 2 -23.70 25.35 24.34
CA PRO A 2 -23.13 25.11 23.02
C PRO A 2 -21.59 25.36 22.96
N PRO A 3 -20.94 25.15 21.79
CA PRO A 3 -19.54 24.75 21.66
C PRO A 3 -18.58 25.94 21.46
N LEU A 4 -17.28 25.72 21.71
CA LEU A 4 -16.22 26.64 21.30
C LEU A 4 -15.45 26.03 20.12
N ALA A 5 -15.63 26.66 18.95
CA ALA A 5 -14.75 26.58 17.79
C ALA A 5 -14.11 27.99 17.59
N PRO A 6 -13.14 28.15 16.67
CA PRO A 6 -11.80 28.64 16.98
C PRO A 6 -11.56 30.10 16.55
N SER A 7 -10.39 30.66 16.90
CA SER A 7 -9.94 31.95 16.35
C SER A 7 -8.53 31.83 15.74
N PRO A 8 -8.35 32.25 14.47
CA PRO A 8 -7.04 32.42 13.83
C PRO A 8 -6.62 33.89 13.86
N ALA A 9 -5.34 34.17 14.12
CA ALA A 9 -4.77 35.51 13.91
C ALA A 9 -3.52 35.42 13.05
N MET A 10 -3.68 35.86 11.80
CA MET A 10 -2.61 36.28 10.91
C MET A 10 -1.91 37.52 11.50
N LEU A 11 -0.58 37.55 11.50
CA LEU A 11 0.18 38.79 11.54
C LEU A 11 0.50 39.23 10.10
N THR A 12 -0.11 40.33 9.68
CA THR A 12 0.41 41.19 8.61
C THR A 12 0.76 42.54 9.23
N SER A 13 1.99 43.00 9.07
CA SER A 13 2.29 44.43 9.14
C SER A 13 3.17 44.82 7.94
N ARG A 14 2.71 45.85 7.23
CA ARG A 14 3.38 46.56 6.14
C ARG A 14 4.13 47.75 6.74
N GLY A 15 5.23 48.16 6.10
CA GLY A 15 5.84 49.48 6.28
C GLY A 15 6.92 49.76 5.21
N PRO A 16 6.95 50.93 4.52
CA PRO A 16 7.58 51.09 3.21
C PRO A 16 8.80 52.05 3.16
N ALA A 17 9.41 52.16 1.96
CA ALA A 17 10.16 53.28 1.34
C ALA A 17 11.53 52.81 0.76
N LEU A 18 11.69 52.59 -0.55
CA LEU A 18 11.97 53.55 -1.64
C LEU A 18 13.27 54.36 -1.47
N CYS A 19 14.34 54.04 -2.23
CA CYS A 19 14.97 54.99 -3.17
C CYS A 19 16.13 54.43 -4.02
N THR A 20 16.02 54.73 -5.32
CA THR A 20 17.05 55.08 -6.33
C THR A 20 18.09 54.10 -6.87
N ALA A 21 18.08 54.07 -8.21
CA ALA A 21 18.94 53.41 -9.16
C ALA A 21 20.39 53.90 -9.19
N LEU A 22 21.30 53.00 -9.59
CA LEU A 22 22.53 53.33 -10.32
C LEU A 22 22.79 52.25 -11.38
N ARG A 23 22.77 52.66 -12.66
CA ARG A 23 23.19 51.88 -13.82
C ARG A 23 24.71 51.80 -13.87
N ARG A 24 25.27 50.61 -14.11
CA ARG A 24 26.55 50.43 -14.83
C ARG A 24 26.43 49.21 -15.73
N ALA A 25 27.01 49.32 -16.92
CA ALA A 25 26.88 48.39 -18.03
C ALA A 25 28.18 47.63 -18.30
N ALA A 26 28.00 46.39 -18.80
CA ALA A 26 28.87 45.53 -19.61
C ALA A 26 30.12 44.87 -18.94
N PRO A 27 30.72 43.80 -19.52
CA PRO A 27 30.27 42.86 -20.56
C PRO A 27 30.47 41.35 -20.19
N GLY A 28 29.93 40.44 -21.00
CA GLY A 28 30.61 39.17 -21.28
C GLY A 28 30.03 37.87 -20.70
N GLY A 29 29.46 37.07 -21.61
CA GLY A 29 29.64 35.62 -21.68
C GLY A 29 29.26 34.76 -20.47
N LEU A 30 28.10 34.12 -20.55
CA LEU A 30 27.98 32.67 -20.45
C LEU A 30 26.53 32.34 -20.82
N ALA A 31 26.35 31.68 -21.97
CA ALA A 31 25.10 31.04 -22.29
C ALA A 31 24.80 30.08 -21.13
N ALA A 32 23.83 30.44 -20.30
CA ALA A 32 23.30 29.55 -19.29
C ALA A 32 22.70 28.38 -20.05
N PHE A 33 23.44 27.28 -20.13
CA PHE A 33 22.84 25.98 -20.34
C PHE A 33 21.84 25.80 -19.22
N HIS A 34 20.58 26.18 -19.48
CA HIS A 34 19.45 25.59 -18.79
C HIS A 34 19.45 24.12 -19.21
N SER A 35 20.34 23.34 -18.60
CA SER A 35 20.06 21.94 -18.40
C SER A 35 18.80 21.97 -17.55
N SER A 36 17.65 21.72 -18.19
CA SER A 36 16.53 21.18 -17.45
C SER A 36 17.10 19.87 -16.91
N VAL A 37 17.61 19.89 -15.68
CA VAL A 37 17.75 18.68 -14.91
C VAL A 37 16.34 18.11 -14.98
N ARG A 38 16.16 17.07 -15.81
CA ARG A 38 15.01 16.19 -15.68
C ARG A 38 15.13 15.72 -14.25
N ARG A 39 14.44 16.41 -13.35
CA ARG A 39 14.23 15.92 -12.00
C ARG A 39 13.54 14.60 -12.27
N CYS A 40 14.28 13.48 -12.17
CA CYS A 40 13.70 12.16 -12.30
C CYS A 40 12.60 12.15 -11.25
N ARG A 41 11.36 12.35 -11.70
CA ARG A 41 10.22 12.30 -10.81
C ARG A 41 10.19 10.87 -10.31
N GLY A 42 10.24 10.71 -8.98
CA GLY A 42 10.16 9.40 -8.37
C GLY A 42 8.93 8.65 -8.85
N ALA A 43 8.93 7.33 -8.69
CA ALA A 43 7.78 6.52 -9.05
C ALA A 43 6.52 7.01 -8.32
N ARG A 44 5.41 7.13 -9.03
CA ARG A 44 4.09 7.43 -8.46
C ARG A 44 3.46 6.11 -8.06
N VAL A 45 3.26 5.87 -6.77
CA VAL A 45 2.78 4.59 -6.27
C VAL A 45 1.42 4.75 -5.61
N ALA A 46 0.45 3.97 -6.10
CA ALA A 46 -0.84 3.84 -5.46
C ALA A 46 -0.73 2.86 -4.28
N VAL A 47 -1.31 3.20 -3.13
CA VAL A 47 -1.44 2.28 -2.00
C VAL A 47 -2.93 2.06 -1.73
N VAL A 48 -3.39 0.82 -1.81
CA VAL A 48 -4.80 0.47 -1.62
C VAL A 48 -5.01 -0.10 -0.23
N LEU A 49 -5.82 0.59 0.57
CA LEU A 49 -6.15 0.27 1.96
C LEU A 49 -7.55 -0.37 2.05
N SER A 50 -7.81 -1.00 3.19
CA SER A 50 -8.98 -1.86 3.43
C SER A 50 -9.68 -1.58 4.77
N GLY A 51 -9.36 -0.46 5.42
CA GLY A 51 -9.84 -0.05 6.75
C GLY A 51 -8.66 0.48 7.60
N CYS A 52 -8.74 0.36 8.94
CA CYS A 52 -7.67 0.79 9.84
C CYS A 52 -7.61 -0.07 11.13
N GLY A 53 -6.97 -1.24 11.03
CA GLY A 53 -6.91 -2.23 12.12
C GLY A 53 -6.72 -3.63 11.55
N VAL A 54 -5.90 -4.47 12.19
CA VAL A 54 -5.55 -5.78 11.63
C VAL A 54 -6.75 -6.71 11.45
N TYR A 55 -7.74 -6.70 12.35
CA TYR A 55 -8.84 -7.67 12.32
C TYR A 55 -10.01 -7.29 11.42
N ASP A 56 -10.15 -6.01 11.08
CA ASP A 56 -11.27 -5.48 10.31
C ASP A 56 -10.88 -4.54 9.16
N GLY A 57 -9.58 -4.31 8.97
CA GLY A 57 -9.06 -3.39 7.97
C GLY A 57 -7.62 -3.68 7.56
N THR A 58 -6.88 -2.62 7.25
CA THR A 58 -5.45 -2.70 6.94
C THR A 58 -4.63 -2.85 8.22
N GLU A 59 -3.64 -3.74 8.18
CA GLU A 59 -2.61 -3.84 9.24
C GLU A 59 -1.77 -2.55 9.26
N ILE A 60 -1.77 -1.87 10.40
CA ILE A 60 -1.30 -0.50 10.52
C ILE A 60 0.24 -0.44 10.45
N HIS A 61 0.93 -1.44 11.00
CA HIS A 61 2.38 -1.49 10.98
C HIS A 61 2.92 -1.78 9.56
N GLU A 62 2.26 -2.62 8.78
CA GLU A 62 2.55 -2.93 7.39
C GLU A 62 2.34 -1.70 6.52
N ALA A 63 1.19 -1.02 6.66
CA ALA A 63 0.93 0.22 5.94
C ALA A 63 1.98 1.29 6.28
N SER A 64 2.33 1.44 7.56
CA SER A 64 3.39 2.35 8.00
C SER A 64 4.74 1.98 7.37
N ALA A 65 5.12 0.70 7.36
CA ALA A 65 6.35 0.21 6.76
C ALA A 65 6.38 0.47 5.24
N VAL A 66 5.29 0.19 4.52
CA VAL A 66 5.14 0.51 3.09
C VAL A 66 5.38 2.00 2.85
N LEU A 67 4.71 2.88 3.60
CA LEU A 67 4.83 4.32 3.43
C LEU A 67 6.25 4.83 3.72
N VAL A 68 6.89 4.33 4.78
CA VAL A 68 8.28 4.69 5.14
C VAL A 68 9.25 4.29 4.04
N HIS A 69 9.15 3.05 3.52
CA HIS A 69 10.06 2.57 2.49
C HIS A 69 9.81 3.21 1.13
N LEU A 70 8.56 3.52 0.77
CA LEU A 70 8.24 4.31 -0.42
C LEU A 70 8.83 5.71 -0.33
N SER A 71 8.69 6.37 0.84
CA SER A 71 9.29 7.68 1.08
C SER A 71 10.82 7.63 1.00
N ARG A 72 11.46 6.60 1.56
CA ARG A 72 12.92 6.41 1.46
C ARG A 72 13.37 6.16 0.01
N GLY A 73 12.54 5.48 -0.78
CA GLY A 73 12.76 5.29 -2.21
C GLY A 73 12.46 6.52 -3.08
N GLY A 74 12.07 7.65 -2.49
CA GLY A 74 11.76 8.88 -3.22
C GLY A 74 10.46 8.83 -4.03
N ALA A 75 9.58 7.86 -3.75
CA ALA A 75 8.32 7.69 -4.45
C ALA A 75 7.27 8.74 -4.02
N GLU A 76 6.42 9.15 -4.96
CA GLU A 76 5.23 9.95 -4.71
C GLU A 76 4.06 8.99 -4.41
N VAL A 77 3.43 9.10 -3.23
CA VAL A 77 2.40 8.15 -2.79
C VAL A 77 1.02 8.80 -2.82
N GLN A 78 0.04 8.05 -3.36
CA GLN A 78 -1.38 8.37 -3.22
C GLN A 78 -2.14 7.15 -2.69
N MET A 79 -2.93 7.36 -1.63
CA MET A 79 -3.69 6.29 -0.98
C MET A 79 -5.12 6.23 -1.50
N TYR A 80 -5.64 5.02 -1.58
CA TYR A 80 -6.98 4.71 -2.06
C TYR A 80 -7.65 3.68 -1.16
N ALA A 81 -8.98 3.70 -1.12
CA ALA A 81 -9.77 2.65 -0.48
C ALA A 81 -11.16 2.58 -1.13
N PRO A 82 -11.81 1.40 -1.20
CA PRO A 82 -13.18 1.30 -1.68
C PRO A 82 -14.15 1.99 -0.70
N ASP A 83 -15.15 2.68 -1.24
CA ASP A 83 -16.18 3.36 -0.45
C ASP A 83 -17.34 2.39 -0.15
N VAL A 84 -17.08 1.46 0.78
CA VAL A 84 -17.99 0.38 1.15
C VAL A 84 -18.02 0.20 2.67
N PRO A 85 -19.10 -0.36 3.25
CA PRO A 85 -19.09 -0.78 4.65
C PRO A 85 -18.01 -1.85 4.89
N GLN A 86 -17.39 -1.84 6.08
CA GLN A 86 -16.59 -2.97 6.55
C GLN A 86 -17.50 -4.18 6.79
N MET A 87 -17.00 -5.39 6.54
CA MET A 87 -17.73 -6.62 6.83
C MET A 87 -18.06 -6.76 8.32
N HIS A 88 -17.08 -6.47 9.18
CA HIS A 88 -17.24 -6.43 10.64
C HIS A 88 -16.52 -5.20 11.20
N VAL A 89 -16.91 -4.79 12.40
CA VAL A 89 -16.13 -3.90 13.27
C VAL A 89 -15.65 -4.73 14.44
N ILE A 90 -14.35 -4.71 14.75
CA ILE A 90 -13.76 -5.56 15.79
C ILE A 90 -13.22 -4.71 16.93
N ASP A 91 -13.64 -5.03 18.16
CA ASP A 91 -12.95 -4.54 19.36
C ASP A 91 -11.61 -5.29 19.46
N HIS A 92 -10.55 -4.62 19.02
CA HIS A 92 -9.20 -5.20 18.97
C HIS A 92 -8.64 -5.54 20.36
N SER A 93 -9.17 -4.96 21.44
CA SER A 93 -8.75 -5.32 22.81
C SER A 93 -9.31 -6.67 23.26
N LYS A 94 -10.42 -7.11 22.64
CA LYS A 94 -11.11 -8.37 22.96
C LYS A 94 -11.01 -9.40 21.84
N GLY A 95 -10.65 -8.99 20.62
CA GLY A 95 -10.66 -9.83 19.42
C GLY A 95 -12.07 -10.25 18.99
N GLN A 96 -13.12 -9.51 19.40
CA GLN A 96 -14.52 -9.88 19.17
C GLN A 96 -15.27 -8.81 18.36
N PRO A 97 -16.30 -9.20 17.58
CA PRO A 97 -17.14 -8.24 16.88
C PRO A 97 -17.88 -7.28 17.82
N ALA A 98 -17.92 -6.01 17.43
CA ALA A 98 -18.79 -4.99 18.01
C ALA A 98 -20.11 -4.96 17.22
N GLU A 99 -21.02 -5.88 17.53
CA GLU A 99 -22.24 -6.19 16.75
C GLU A 99 -23.17 -5.00 16.43
N THR A 100 -23.07 -3.90 17.20
CA THR A 100 -23.92 -2.70 17.02
C THR A 100 -23.22 -1.56 16.29
N GLU A 101 -21.94 -1.71 15.97
CA GLU A 101 -21.15 -0.69 15.27
C GLU A 101 -21.08 -0.99 13.77
N SER A 102 -21.09 0.08 12.98
CA SER A 102 -20.79 0.01 11.55
C SER A 102 -19.79 1.09 11.17
N ARG A 103 -18.85 0.74 10.31
CA ARG A 103 -17.80 1.63 9.82
C ARG A 103 -17.63 1.46 8.32
N ASN A 104 -17.12 2.52 7.67
CA ASN A 104 -16.85 2.52 6.24
C ASN A 104 -15.34 2.40 5.98
N VAL A 105 -14.97 1.57 5.02
CA VAL A 105 -13.58 1.25 4.67
C VAL A 105 -12.79 2.50 4.30
N LEU A 106 -13.31 3.35 3.41
CA LEU A 106 -12.66 4.59 2.98
C LEU A 106 -12.50 5.58 4.14
N VAL A 107 -13.55 5.75 4.95
CA VAL A 107 -13.55 6.67 6.11
C VAL A 107 -12.50 6.24 7.13
N GLU A 108 -12.43 4.95 7.47
CA GLU A 108 -11.48 4.46 8.46
C GLU A 108 -10.05 4.46 7.90
N SER A 109 -9.84 4.11 6.63
CA SER A 109 -8.53 4.23 5.97
C SER A 109 -8.01 5.67 5.90
N ALA A 110 -8.88 6.68 5.94
CA ALA A 110 -8.46 8.08 6.01
C ALA A 110 -7.63 8.40 7.27
N ARG A 111 -7.75 7.59 8.33
CA ARG A 111 -6.91 7.68 9.54
C ARG A 111 -5.44 7.43 9.25
N ILE A 112 -5.14 6.32 8.56
CA ILE A 112 -3.78 5.99 8.09
C ILE A 112 -3.27 7.08 7.14
N ALA A 113 -4.14 7.51 6.22
CA ALA A 113 -3.79 8.47 5.18
C ALA A 113 -3.71 9.94 5.66
N ARG A 114 -4.01 10.22 6.93
CA ARG A 114 -4.09 11.58 7.50
C ARG A 114 -4.98 12.50 6.64
N GLY A 115 -6.12 11.97 6.20
CA GLY A 115 -7.10 12.64 5.33
C GLY A 115 -6.73 12.70 3.84
N LYS A 116 -5.53 12.27 3.43
CA LYS A 116 -5.08 12.30 2.02
C LYS A 116 -5.37 10.97 1.31
N ILE A 117 -6.65 10.66 1.15
CA ILE A 117 -7.13 9.42 0.52
C ILE A 117 -8.19 9.72 -0.53
N ALA A 118 -8.28 8.89 -1.56
CA ALA A 118 -9.32 8.95 -2.57
C ALA A 118 -10.11 7.63 -2.66
N SER A 119 -11.33 7.70 -3.18
CA SER A 119 -12.10 6.49 -3.53
C SER A 119 -11.33 5.66 -4.57
N LEU A 120 -11.27 4.35 -4.38
CA LEU A 120 -10.60 3.40 -5.27
C LEU A 120 -11.19 3.41 -6.70
N ALA A 121 -12.46 3.78 -6.86
CA ALA A 121 -13.09 4.03 -8.16
C ALA A 121 -12.31 5.03 -9.03
N LYS A 122 -11.59 5.98 -8.42
CA LYS A 122 -10.81 7.02 -9.12
C LYS A 122 -9.40 6.57 -9.51
N LEU A 123 -8.93 5.42 -9.02
CA LEU A 123 -7.59 4.93 -9.33
C LEU A 123 -7.52 4.47 -10.79
N THR A 124 -6.61 5.11 -11.54
CA THR A 124 -6.25 4.75 -12.91
C THR A 124 -4.76 4.44 -13.02
N THR A 125 -4.41 3.63 -14.01
CA THR A 125 -3.01 3.35 -14.34
C THR A 125 -2.30 4.52 -14.99
N ALA A 126 -2.99 5.52 -15.57
CA ALA A 126 -2.32 6.63 -16.25
C ALA A 126 -1.43 7.46 -15.29
N ASP A 127 -1.90 7.61 -14.05
CA ASP A 127 -1.29 8.49 -13.05
C ASP A 127 -0.32 7.79 -12.10
N HIS A 128 -0.16 6.47 -12.19
CA HIS A 128 0.63 5.67 -11.26
C HIS A 128 1.53 4.70 -12.01
N ASP A 129 2.70 4.45 -11.47
CA ASP A 129 3.72 3.56 -12.03
C ASP A 129 3.69 2.18 -11.38
N ALA A 130 3.14 2.05 -10.17
CA ALA A 130 2.93 0.80 -9.45
C ALA A 130 1.75 0.89 -8.47
N VAL A 131 1.27 -0.25 -7.98
CA VAL A 131 0.26 -0.34 -6.92
C VAL A 131 0.71 -1.31 -5.83
N ILE A 132 0.45 -0.97 -4.56
CA ILE A 132 0.76 -1.79 -3.40
C ILE A 132 -0.50 -2.01 -2.54
N PHE A 133 -0.68 -3.25 -2.08
CA PHE A 133 -1.72 -3.69 -1.17
C PHE A 133 -1.06 -4.18 0.13
N PRO A 134 -1.15 -3.41 1.23
CA PRO A 134 -0.84 -3.94 2.56
C PRO A 134 -1.83 -5.06 2.95
N GLY A 135 -1.46 -5.86 3.94
CA GLY A 135 -2.31 -6.91 4.48
C GLY A 135 -3.28 -6.42 5.54
N GLY A 136 -3.48 -7.27 6.54
CA GLY A 136 -4.61 -7.21 7.47
C GLY A 136 -5.83 -7.94 6.94
N PHE A 137 -6.69 -8.41 7.86
CA PHE A 137 -7.88 -9.19 7.53
C PHE A 137 -8.88 -8.40 6.68
N GLY A 138 -8.81 -7.06 6.64
CA GLY A 138 -9.59 -6.27 5.68
C GLY A 138 -9.30 -6.62 4.22
N ALA A 139 -8.10 -7.10 3.87
CA ALA A 139 -7.83 -7.61 2.53
C ALA A 139 -8.66 -8.88 2.22
N ALA A 140 -8.85 -9.75 3.22
CA ALA A 140 -9.64 -10.98 3.12
C ALA A 140 -11.15 -10.78 3.36
N LYS A 141 -11.56 -9.66 3.97
CA LYS A 141 -12.95 -9.38 4.37
C LYS A 141 -13.62 -8.25 3.57
N ASN A 142 -12.87 -7.22 3.19
CA ASN A 142 -13.41 -5.99 2.57
C ASN A 142 -12.96 -5.86 1.11
N LEU A 143 -11.70 -6.21 0.80
CA LEU A 143 -11.20 -6.25 -0.58
C LEU A 143 -11.58 -7.55 -1.30
N SER A 144 -11.99 -8.57 -0.55
CA SER A 144 -12.50 -9.85 -1.02
C SER A 144 -13.39 -10.49 0.05
N THR A 145 -13.98 -11.63 -0.27
CA THR A 145 -14.69 -12.49 0.69
C THR A 145 -13.86 -13.70 1.15
N PHE A 146 -12.53 -13.68 0.94
CA PHE A 146 -11.64 -14.82 1.22
C PHE A 146 -11.73 -15.34 2.65
N ALA A 147 -11.91 -14.46 3.65
CA ALA A 147 -12.02 -14.86 5.05
C ALA A 147 -13.23 -15.74 5.35
N VAL A 148 -14.27 -15.71 4.52
CA VAL A 148 -15.51 -16.48 4.69
C VAL A 148 -15.62 -17.59 3.64
N ASP A 149 -15.31 -17.27 2.39
CA ASP A 149 -15.57 -18.15 1.24
C ASP A 149 -14.32 -18.95 0.80
N GLY A 150 -13.13 -18.68 1.36
CA GLY A 150 -11.89 -19.36 1.01
C GLY A 150 -11.60 -19.33 -0.50
N LYS A 151 -11.44 -20.51 -1.12
CA LYS A 151 -11.18 -20.64 -2.56
C LYS A 151 -12.33 -20.12 -3.45
N ASP A 152 -13.56 -20.14 -2.94
CA ASP A 152 -14.76 -19.74 -3.68
C ASP A 152 -15.01 -18.23 -3.54
N CYS A 153 -14.07 -17.49 -2.95
CA CYS A 153 -14.20 -16.07 -2.72
C CYS A 153 -14.36 -15.25 -3.99
N LYS A 154 -14.93 -14.06 -3.77
CA LYS A 154 -15.03 -13.00 -4.76
C LYS A 154 -14.13 -11.85 -4.33
N VAL A 155 -13.43 -11.26 -5.30
CA VAL A 155 -12.69 -10.02 -5.09
C VAL A 155 -13.63 -8.84 -5.35
N ASN A 156 -13.50 -7.78 -4.57
CA ASN A 156 -14.24 -6.54 -4.79
C ASN A 156 -14.02 -6.06 -6.24
N ARG A 157 -15.08 -5.65 -6.93
CA ARG A 157 -15.03 -5.31 -8.37
C ARG A 157 -14.00 -4.21 -8.69
N GLU A 158 -13.84 -3.23 -7.81
CA GLU A 158 -12.87 -2.15 -8.01
C GLU A 158 -11.43 -2.66 -7.83
N VAL A 159 -11.21 -3.56 -6.87
CA VAL A 159 -9.91 -4.20 -6.62
C VAL A 159 -9.54 -5.11 -7.78
N GLU A 160 -10.48 -5.93 -8.26
CA GLU A 160 -10.28 -6.81 -9.41
C GLU A 160 -9.92 -5.99 -10.67
N ARG A 161 -10.65 -4.89 -10.91
CA ARG A 161 -10.35 -3.94 -11.99
C ARG A 161 -8.93 -3.40 -11.86
N VAL A 162 -8.55 -2.89 -10.69
CA VAL A 162 -7.22 -2.30 -10.46
C VAL A 162 -6.11 -3.33 -10.70
N LEU A 163 -6.23 -4.55 -10.17
CA LEU A 163 -5.24 -5.60 -10.39
C LEU A 163 -5.09 -5.95 -11.88
N LYS A 164 -6.21 -6.11 -12.60
CA LYS A 164 -6.21 -6.39 -14.04
C LYS A 164 -5.63 -5.23 -14.85
N ASP A 165 -5.99 -3.99 -14.52
CA ASP A 165 -5.52 -2.80 -15.23
C ASP A 165 -4.01 -2.62 -15.07
N PHE A 166 -3.48 -2.74 -13.85
CA PHE A 166 -2.04 -2.62 -13.58
C PHE A 166 -1.25 -3.77 -14.22
N HIS A 167 -1.74 -5.00 -14.13
CA HIS A 167 -1.11 -6.17 -14.77
C HIS A 167 -1.08 -6.01 -16.30
N LYS A 168 -2.22 -5.65 -16.92
CA LYS A 168 -2.30 -5.40 -18.37
C LYS A 168 -1.39 -4.26 -18.82
N ALA A 169 -1.22 -3.23 -18.01
CA ALA A 169 -0.31 -2.12 -18.27
C ALA A 169 1.17 -2.47 -18.04
N GLY A 170 1.48 -3.70 -17.59
CA GLY A 170 2.83 -4.13 -17.25
C GLY A 170 3.44 -3.33 -16.11
N LYS A 171 2.60 -2.89 -15.16
CA LYS A 171 3.01 -2.10 -13.99
C LYS A 171 3.13 -2.98 -12.75
N PRO A 172 4.15 -2.77 -11.90
CA PRO A 172 4.40 -3.66 -10.78
C PRO A 172 3.28 -3.61 -9.73
N ILE A 173 3.00 -4.77 -9.13
CA ILE A 173 2.01 -4.96 -8.08
C ILE A 173 2.73 -5.54 -6.85
N GLY A 174 2.69 -4.82 -5.73
CA GLY A 174 3.21 -5.30 -4.44
C GLY A 174 2.09 -5.77 -3.52
N LEU A 175 2.21 -6.94 -2.91
CA LEU A 175 1.23 -7.44 -1.93
C LEU A 175 1.95 -8.06 -0.73
N CYS A 176 1.58 -7.70 0.50
CA CYS A 176 2.15 -8.34 1.70
C CYS A 176 1.10 -9.01 2.59
N CYS A 177 1.56 -9.94 3.41
CA CYS A 177 0.73 -10.68 4.36
C CYS A 177 -0.35 -11.50 3.66
N ILE A 178 -1.63 -11.32 3.99
CA ILE A 178 -2.73 -12.07 3.38
C ILE A 178 -3.15 -11.53 2.00
N SER A 179 -2.79 -10.29 1.66
CA SER A 179 -3.21 -9.66 0.39
C SER A 179 -2.80 -10.38 -0.91
N PRO A 180 -1.73 -11.21 -0.99
CA PRO A 180 -1.42 -12.02 -2.16
C PRO A 180 -2.56 -12.93 -2.65
N VAL A 181 -3.54 -13.30 -1.80
CA VAL A 181 -4.73 -14.06 -2.23
C VAL A 181 -5.54 -13.31 -3.29
N LEU A 182 -5.49 -11.98 -3.31
CA LEU A 182 -6.14 -11.14 -4.31
C LEU A 182 -5.51 -11.34 -5.68
N ALA A 183 -4.17 -11.29 -5.75
CA ALA A 183 -3.43 -11.56 -6.97
C ALA A 183 -3.62 -13.01 -7.42
N ALA A 184 -3.61 -13.96 -6.49
CA ALA A 184 -3.83 -15.37 -6.79
C ALA A 184 -5.19 -15.62 -7.47
N LYS A 185 -6.26 -14.97 -6.98
CA LYS A 185 -7.60 -15.10 -7.56
C LYS A 185 -7.74 -14.43 -8.93
N VAL A 186 -7.10 -13.27 -9.11
CA VAL A 186 -7.38 -12.37 -10.24
C VAL A 186 -6.41 -12.55 -11.41
N LEU A 187 -5.14 -12.89 -11.13
CA LEU A 187 -4.05 -12.94 -12.10
C LEU A 187 -3.65 -14.41 -12.35
N SER A 188 -4.19 -14.99 -13.42
CA SER A 188 -3.91 -16.38 -13.79
C SER A 188 -2.43 -16.63 -13.99
N GLY A 189 -1.88 -17.63 -13.29
CA GLY A 189 -0.47 -18.00 -13.40
C GLY A 189 0.50 -17.04 -12.71
N ALA A 190 0.03 -16.22 -11.77
CA ALA A 190 0.90 -15.47 -10.87
C ALA A 190 1.63 -16.39 -9.90
N GLU A 191 2.90 -16.07 -9.62
CA GLU A 191 3.66 -16.62 -8.52
C GLU A 191 3.58 -15.67 -7.31
N VAL A 192 3.24 -16.21 -6.15
CA VAL A 192 3.09 -15.44 -4.91
C VAL A 192 3.61 -16.23 -3.72
N THR A 193 3.93 -15.53 -2.63
CA THR A 193 4.18 -16.16 -1.33
C THR A 193 3.33 -15.52 -0.24
N VAL A 194 2.85 -16.36 0.68
CA VAL A 194 2.34 -15.96 1.99
C VAL A 194 3.19 -16.54 3.12
N GLY A 195 4.37 -17.06 2.76
CA GLY A 195 5.34 -17.63 3.68
C GLY A 195 5.48 -19.14 3.53
N HIS A 196 5.15 -19.85 4.59
CA HIS A 196 5.34 -21.28 4.70
C HIS A 196 4.05 -22.07 4.47
N GLU A 197 4.20 -23.36 4.18
CA GLU A 197 3.07 -24.26 3.92
C GLU A 197 2.70 -25.13 5.13
N GLU A 198 3.58 -25.19 6.13
CA GLU A 198 3.40 -25.97 7.35
C GLU A 198 3.47 -25.07 8.58
N GLU A 199 2.64 -25.38 9.57
CA GLU A 199 2.76 -24.76 10.89
C GLU A 199 4.03 -25.25 11.59
N GLU A 200 4.94 -24.34 11.91
CA GLU A 200 6.18 -24.65 12.61
C GLU A 200 6.15 -24.09 14.03
N GLY A 201 5.58 -24.83 14.98
CA GLY A 201 5.60 -24.45 16.40
C GLY A 201 5.00 -23.06 16.69
N GLY A 202 3.93 -22.70 15.96
CA GLY A 202 3.27 -21.39 16.07
C GLY A 202 3.90 -20.27 15.24
N LYS A 203 5.03 -20.52 14.56
CA LYS A 203 5.68 -19.52 13.71
C LYS A 203 4.84 -19.12 12.48
N TRP A 204 4.03 -20.03 11.96
CA TRP A 204 3.23 -19.84 10.75
C TRP A 204 1.76 -20.18 11.03
N PRO A 205 1.04 -19.34 11.80
CA PRO A 205 -0.33 -19.64 12.25
C PRO A 205 -1.38 -19.65 11.12
N TYR A 206 -0.99 -19.29 9.90
CA TYR A 206 -1.87 -19.21 8.72
C TYR A 206 -1.35 -20.03 7.53
N ALA A 207 -0.55 -21.07 7.80
CA ALA A 207 0.10 -21.92 6.77
C ALA A 207 -0.89 -22.52 5.75
N GLY A 208 -2.13 -22.80 6.17
CA GLY A 208 -3.21 -23.28 5.28
C GLY A 208 -3.53 -22.35 4.10
N THR A 209 -3.17 -21.06 4.19
CA THR A 209 -3.33 -20.08 3.10
C THR A 209 -2.54 -20.48 1.85
N ALA A 210 -1.39 -21.15 2.00
CA ALA A 210 -0.60 -21.64 0.88
C ALA A 210 -1.37 -22.66 0.04
N GLY A 211 -2.15 -23.55 0.68
CA GLY A 211 -3.03 -24.50 0.02
C GLY A 211 -4.12 -23.78 -0.78
N ALA A 212 -4.80 -22.81 -0.15
CA ALA A 212 -5.84 -22.02 -0.81
C ALA A 212 -5.31 -21.28 -2.05
N ILE A 213 -4.08 -20.73 -2.01
CA ILE A 213 -3.45 -20.07 -3.18
C ILE A 213 -3.31 -21.03 -4.37
N LYS A 214 -2.93 -22.29 -4.12
CA LYS A 214 -2.83 -23.32 -5.17
C LYS A 214 -4.19 -23.62 -5.79
N GLU A 215 -5.23 -23.72 -4.97
CA GLU A 215 -6.61 -23.93 -5.42
C GLU A 215 -7.19 -22.73 -6.18
N LEU A 216 -6.74 -21.52 -5.87
CA LEU A 216 -7.08 -20.30 -6.60
C LEU A 216 -6.44 -20.21 -7.99
N GLY A 217 -5.53 -21.13 -8.33
CA GLY A 217 -4.90 -21.21 -9.65
C GLY A 217 -3.59 -20.44 -9.77
N ALA A 218 -3.01 -20.02 -8.64
CA ALA A 218 -1.69 -19.41 -8.56
C ALA A 218 -0.66 -20.37 -8.00
N LYS A 219 0.62 -20.07 -8.21
CA LYS A 219 1.72 -20.86 -7.67
C LYS A 219 2.18 -20.25 -6.36
N HIS A 220 2.04 -21.00 -5.27
CA HIS A 220 2.63 -20.63 -4.00
C HIS A 220 4.13 -20.97 -3.97
N LEU A 221 4.94 -20.03 -3.52
CA LEU A 221 6.38 -20.19 -3.35
C LEU A 221 6.68 -20.21 -1.85
N LEU A 222 7.28 -21.30 -1.38
CA LEU A 222 7.74 -21.41 0.00
C LEU A 222 8.81 -20.34 0.27
N PHE A 223 8.57 -19.53 1.29
CA PHE A 223 9.39 -18.37 1.58
C PHE A 223 9.52 -18.15 3.09
N SER A 224 10.72 -17.82 3.55
CA SER A 224 10.98 -17.45 4.93
C SER A 224 11.60 -16.06 4.99
N LEU A 225 11.08 -15.20 5.88
CA LEU A 225 11.65 -13.88 6.15
C LEU A 225 13.06 -13.96 6.76
N ILE A 226 13.43 -15.11 7.34
CA ILE A 226 14.70 -15.34 8.01
C ILE A 226 15.48 -16.43 7.27
N PRO A 227 16.80 -16.27 7.08
CA PRO A 227 17.65 -15.14 7.48
C PRO A 227 17.74 -14.00 6.45
N PHE A 228 17.02 -14.07 5.33
CA PHE A 228 17.37 -13.29 4.13
C PHE A 228 16.62 -11.95 3.99
N HIS A 229 15.57 -11.68 4.79
CA HIS A 229 14.74 -10.46 4.69
C HIS A 229 14.32 -10.10 3.25
N GLU A 230 14.07 -11.11 2.43
CA GLU A 230 13.78 -10.94 1.02
C GLU A 230 12.26 -10.79 0.75
N ALA A 231 11.92 -10.52 -0.50
CA ALA A 231 10.57 -10.66 -1.02
C ALA A 231 10.61 -11.54 -2.27
N HIS A 232 9.56 -12.32 -2.50
CA HIS A 232 9.43 -13.08 -3.73
C HIS A 232 9.05 -12.15 -4.90
N VAL A 233 9.67 -12.34 -6.06
CA VAL A 233 9.46 -11.54 -7.28
C VAL A 233 9.09 -12.46 -8.43
N ASP A 234 7.83 -12.38 -8.87
CA ASP A 234 7.39 -12.91 -10.16
C ASP A 234 7.73 -11.88 -11.25
N ALA A 235 8.89 -12.06 -11.88
CA ALA A 235 9.36 -11.14 -12.92
C ALA A 235 8.46 -11.14 -14.17
N LYS A 236 7.76 -12.25 -14.46
CA LYS A 236 6.90 -12.39 -15.63
C LYS A 236 5.64 -11.55 -15.47
N ASN A 237 4.99 -11.63 -14.31
CA ASN A 237 3.75 -10.89 -14.02
C ASN A 237 4.01 -9.55 -13.32
N LYS A 238 5.25 -9.25 -12.95
CA LYS A 238 5.67 -8.09 -12.13
C LYS A 238 4.92 -8.02 -10.80
N VAL A 239 4.73 -9.18 -10.18
CA VAL A 239 4.11 -9.31 -8.86
C VAL A 239 5.23 -9.51 -7.83
N VAL A 240 5.19 -8.74 -6.74
CA VAL A 240 6.15 -8.83 -5.65
C VAL A 240 5.42 -9.09 -4.35
N THR A 241 5.81 -10.13 -3.62
CA THR A 241 5.10 -10.54 -2.40
C THR A 241 6.02 -10.83 -1.23
N THR A 242 5.58 -10.51 -0.02
CA THR A 242 6.30 -10.85 1.21
C THR A 242 5.34 -11.28 2.33
N PRO A 243 5.69 -12.25 3.21
CA PRO A 243 4.76 -12.79 4.19
C PRO A 243 4.35 -11.83 5.32
N ALA A 244 5.20 -10.86 5.69
CA ALA A 244 4.94 -9.94 6.80
C ALA A 244 4.37 -10.63 8.05
N PHE A 245 3.22 -10.20 8.59
CA PHE A 245 2.59 -10.78 9.80
C PHE A 245 1.95 -12.16 9.61
N MET A 246 2.10 -12.80 8.44
CA MET A 246 1.81 -14.24 8.31
C MET A 246 2.82 -15.11 9.09
N CYS A 247 3.94 -14.51 9.52
CA CYS A 247 5.02 -15.11 10.30
C CYS A 247 5.09 -14.46 11.69
N GLU A 248 5.08 -15.27 12.75
CA GLU A 248 5.40 -14.83 14.10
C GLU A 248 6.91 -14.62 14.24
N THR A 249 7.33 -13.37 14.22
CA THR A 249 8.74 -12.97 14.31
C THR A 249 8.87 -11.57 14.91
N ALA A 250 10.10 -11.12 15.18
CA ALA A 250 10.32 -9.78 15.68
C ALA A 250 9.90 -8.73 14.65
N LEU A 251 9.26 -7.65 15.13
CA LEU A 251 8.64 -6.61 14.30
C LEU A 251 9.59 -6.01 13.23
N HIS A 252 10.88 -5.90 13.53
CA HIS A 252 11.85 -5.35 12.59
C HIS A 252 12.07 -6.26 11.38
N HIS A 253 11.99 -7.60 11.52
CA HIS A 253 12.07 -8.52 10.38
C HIS A 253 10.89 -8.32 9.42
N ILE A 254 9.70 -8.05 9.95
CA ILE A 254 8.50 -7.72 9.18
C ILE A 254 8.70 -6.40 8.42
N PHE A 255 9.17 -5.37 9.13
CA PHE A 255 9.47 -4.06 8.54
C PHE A 255 10.50 -4.16 7.40
N ASP A 256 11.57 -4.93 7.60
CA ASP A 256 12.64 -5.13 6.62
C ASP A 256 12.17 -5.92 5.39
N GLY A 257 11.39 -6.99 5.59
CA GLY A 257 10.80 -7.77 4.49
C GLY A 257 9.85 -6.94 3.61
N ILE A 258 9.04 -6.07 4.23
CA ILE A 258 8.22 -5.10 3.49
C ILE A 258 9.09 -4.09 2.73
N GLY A 259 10.22 -3.69 3.32
CA GLY A 259 11.22 -2.86 2.63
C GLY A 259 11.79 -3.53 1.38
N ALA A 260 12.10 -4.82 1.46
CA ALA A 260 12.54 -5.59 0.30
C ALA A 260 11.46 -5.69 -0.78
N MET A 261 10.19 -5.88 -0.39
CA MET A 261 9.06 -5.84 -1.33
C MET A 261 8.98 -4.49 -2.03
N VAL A 262 8.94 -3.38 -1.28
CA VAL A 262 8.86 -2.02 -1.84
C VAL A 262 10.05 -1.71 -2.77
N LYS A 263 11.28 -2.07 -2.36
CA LYS A 263 12.48 -1.88 -3.19
C LYS A 263 12.37 -2.61 -4.53
N ASN A 264 11.88 -3.84 -4.54
CA ASN A 264 11.69 -4.61 -5.77
C ASN A 264 10.55 -4.05 -6.64
N VAL A 265 9.44 -3.61 -6.03
CA VAL A 265 8.36 -2.90 -6.75
C VAL A 265 8.91 -1.67 -7.47
N LEU A 266 9.65 -0.81 -6.75
CA LEU A 266 10.25 0.40 -7.33
C LEU A 266 11.23 0.06 -8.45
N LYS A 267 12.10 -0.94 -8.26
CA LYS A 267 13.03 -1.41 -9.30
C LYS A 267 12.31 -1.81 -10.59
N LEU A 268 11.17 -2.49 -10.48
CA LEU A 268 10.37 -2.94 -11.64
C LEU A 268 9.62 -1.79 -12.36
N THR A 269 9.55 -0.58 -11.76
CA THR A 269 9.01 0.61 -12.45
C THR A 269 9.97 1.18 -13.49
N GLY A 270 11.27 0.88 -13.39
CA GLY A 270 12.31 1.40 -14.29
C GLY A 270 12.58 2.91 -14.16
N LYS A 271 12.18 3.52 -13.04
CA LYS A 271 12.39 4.95 -12.74
C LYS A 271 13.53 5.18 -11.75
#